data_AF-W7TIV8-F1
#
_entry.id   AF-W7TIV8-F1
#
_cell.length_a   1.000
_cell.length_b   1.000
_cell.length_c   1.000
_cell.angle_alpha   90.00
_cell.angle_beta   90.00
_cell.angle_gamma   90.00
#
_symmetry.space_group_name_H-M   'P 1'
#
loop_
_entity.id
_entity.type
_entity.pdbx_description
1 polymer ?
#
loop_
_entity_poly.entity_id
_entity_poly.type
_entity_poly.pdbx_seq_one_letter_code
_entity_poly.pdbx_strand_id
1 'polypeptide(L)'
;MNRTDLRISSTMVAHNQSAGHVTFRPFSKPENPEAPYLTVQSDKPVALPAYSEHSLWTVEHLPNDEVALKGYNGHYLSVNSHFQVHMAKELSKESHLQFVTHADFPGCVAIKETVHHTFLA
;
A
#
# COMPACT_ATOMS: atom_id res chain seq x y z
N MET A 1 22.95 7.89 -5.72
CA MET A 1 21.52 7.56 -5.87
C MET A 1 21.11 6.75 -4.66
N ASN A 2 20.42 7.40 -3.70
CA ASN A 2 19.97 6.72 -2.50
C ASN A 2 18.75 5.86 -2.83
N ARG A 3 18.96 4.54 -2.96
CA ARG A 3 17.89 3.55 -2.86
C ARG A 3 17.54 3.45 -1.38
N THR A 4 16.43 4.05 -0.98
CA THR A 4 15.88 3.81 0.35
C THR A 4 15.13 2.49 0.27
N ASP A 5 15.73 1.45 0.84
CA ASP A 5 15.01 0.21 1.12
C ASP A 5 13.76 0.55 1.94
N LEU A 6 12.58 0.04 1.56
CA LEU A 6 11.36 0.15 2.35
C LEU A 6 11.65 -0.48 3.73
N ARG A 7 11.89 0.35 4.74
CA ARG A 7 12.04 -0.08 6.14
C ARG A 7 10.71 0.08 6.84
N ILE A 8 10.24 -1.04 7.37
CA ILE A 8 8.95 -1.20 8.04
C ILE A 8 8.90 -0.30 9.28
N SER A 9 8.22 0.84 9.22
CA SER A 9 7.64 1.57 10.37
C SER A 9 6.83 2.80 9.91
N SER A 10 5.55 2.65 9.51
CA SER A 10 4.62 3.78 9.25
C SER A 10 3.16 3.31 9.08
N THR A 11 2.22 3.98 9.76
CA THR A 11 0.77 3.95 9.43
C THR A 11 0.58 4.55 8.02
N MET A 12 -0.41 4.15 7.19
CA MET A 12 -0.63 4.77 5.88
C MET A 12 -1.88 5.67 5.84
N VAL A 13 -1.93 6.65 4.94
CA VAL A 13 -3.08 7.52 4.70
C VAL A 13 -3.58 7.27 3.28
N ALA A 14 -4.86 6.91 3.17
CA ALA A 14 -5.53 6.71 1.90
C ALA A 14 -6.17 8.03 1.44
N HIS A 15 -5.73 8.57 0.30
CA HIS A 15 -6.43 9.70 -0.34
C HIS A 15 -7.30 9.16 -1.46
N ASN A 16 -8.62 9.33 -1.32
CA ASN A 16 -9.57 9.03 -2.38
C ASN A 16 -9.53 10.17 -3.39
N GLN A 17 -9.09 9.89 -4.62
CA GLN A 17 -9.32 10.77 -5.75
C GLN A 17 -10.37 10.13 -6.66
N SER A 18 -11.27 10.97 -7.16
CA SER A 18 -12.37 10.59 -8.06
C SER A 18 -11.91 9.61 -9.15
N ALA A 19 -12.73 8.57 -9.39
CA ALA A 19 -12.55 7.46 -10.34
C ALA A 19 -12.05 6.11 -9.76
N GLY A 20 -12.33 5.82 -8.49
CA GLY A 20 -12.21 4.46 -7.93
C GLY A 20 -10.78 3.99 -7.62
N HIS A 21 -9.82 4.92 -7.63
CA HIS A 21 -8.42 4.64 -7.30
C HIS A 21 -8.04 5.37 -6.00
N VAL A 22 -7.14 4.76 -5.24
CA VAL A 22 -6.64 5.28 -3.96
C VAL A 22 -5.12 5.43 -4.05
N THR A 23 -4.60 6.49 -3.44
CA THR A 23 -3.16 6.61 -3.19
C THR A 23 -2.86 6.35 -1.72
N PHE A 24 -1.75 5.67 -1.45
CA PHE A 24 -1.29 5.39 -0.10
C PHE A 24 0.03 6.12 0.16
N ARG A 25 0.09 6.85 1.28
CA ARG A 25 1.31 7.51 1.77
C ARG A 25 1.57 7.12 3.23
N PRO A 26 2.81 6.98 3.69
CA PRO A 26 3.12 6.93 5.12
C PRO A 26 2.51 8.12 5.86
N PHE A 27 2.04 7.88 7.08
CA PHE A 27 1.61 8.87 8.04
C PHE A 27 2.86 9.58 8.56
N SER A 28 3.30 10.57 7.79
CA SER A 28 3.97 11.71 8.39
C SER A 28 2.89 12.72 8.78
N LYS A 29 3.22 13.65 9.70
CA LYS A 29 2.28 14.70 10.13
C LYS A 29 1.53 15.26 8.91
N PRO A 30 0.20 15.51 8.98
CA PRO A 30 -0.67 15.79 7.82
C PRO A 30 -0.17 16.87 6.84
N GLU A 31 0.80 17.66 7.29
CA GLU A 31 1.36 18.89 6.76
C GLU A 31 2.68 18.68 5.97
N ASN A 32 3.20 17.45 5.83
CA ASN A 32 4.41 17.19 5.04
C ASN A 32 4.06 16.79 3.59
N PRO A 33 4.14 17.71 2.61
CA PRO A 33 3.92 17.39 1.19
C PRO A 33 5.01 16.47 0.59
N GLU A 34 6.09 16.19 1.32
CA GLU A 34 7.18 15.32 0.87
C GLU A 34 7.00 13.84 1.25
N ALA A 35 5.88 13.48 1.89
CA ALA A 35 5.60 12.08 2.23
C ALA A 35 5.53 11.22 0.94
N PRO A 36 6.32 10.14 0.82
CA PRO A 36 6.36 9.37 -0.40
C PRO A 36 5.05 8.60 -0.62
N TYR A 37 4.64 8.48 -1.88
CA TYR A 37 3.58 7.58 -2.30
C TYR A 37 4.12 6.16 -2.45
N LEU A 38 3.30 5.16 -2.12
CA LEU A 38 3.54 3.79 -2.56
C LEU A 38 3.31 3.72 -4.07
N THR A 39 4.38 3.51 -4.82
CA THR A 39 4.41 3.58 -6.27
C THR A 39 4.95 2.28 -6.87
N VAL A 40 4.43 1.86 -8.00
CA VAL A 40 4.98 0.74 -8.76
C VAL A 40 6.08 1.23 -9.72
N GLN A 41 7.30 0.74 -9.57
CA GLN A 41 8.39 1.02 -10.49
C GLN A 41 9.06 -0.28 -10.93
N SER A 42 8.99 -0.60 -12.23
CA SER A 42 9.60 -1.81 -12.81
C SER A 42 9.21 -3.10 -12.06
N ASP A 43 7.90 -3.29 -11.84
CA ASP A 43 7.31 -4.41 -11.08
C ASP A 43 7.76 -4.51 -9.61
N LYS A 44 8.23 -3.41 -9.02
CA LYS A 44 8.56 -3.34 -7.60
C LYS A 44 7.74 -2.26 -6.92
N PRO A 45 7.21 -2.53 -5.72
CA PRO A 45 6.67 -1.46 -4.89
C PRO A 45 7.85 -0.63 -4.34
N VAL A 46 7.77 0.68 -4.51
CA VAL A 46 8.78 1.65 -4.05
C VAL A 46 8.09 2.86 -3.42
N ALA A 47 8.81 3.60 -2.58
CA ALA A 47 8.34 4.85 -2.00
C ALA A 47 8.90 6.04 -2.80
N LEU A 48 8.05 6.81 -3.48
CA LEU A 48 8.48 7.97 -4.28
C LEU A 48 7.77 9.27 -3.85
N PRO A 49 8.49 10.40 -3.72
CA PRO A 49 7.90 11.67 -3.26
C PRO A 49 6.93 12.30 -4.25
N ALA A 50 7.10 12.01 -5.55
CA ALA A 50 6.27 12.59 -6.60
C ALA A 50 5.09 11.67 -6.93
N TYR A 51 3.89 12.26 -6.97
CA TYR A 51 2.70 11.60 -7.50
C TYR A 51 2.90 11.23 -8.98
N SER A 52 2.42 10.05 -9.35
CA SER A 52 2.33 9.59 -10.73
C SER A 52 1.18 8.58 -10.87
N GLU A 53 0.79 8.26 -12.10
CA GLU A 53 -0.19 7.19 -12.37
C GLU A 53 0.23 5.84 -11.78
N HIS A 54 1.53 5.57 -11.66
CA HIS A 54 2.05 4.38 -11.00
C HIS A 54 1.84 4.35 -9.48
N SER A 55 1.38 5.47 -8.89
CA SER A 55 1.06 5.60 -7.47
C SER A 55 -0.43 5.35 -7.20
N LEU A 56 -1.22 5.11 -8.24
CA LEU A 56 -2.63 4.77 -8.16
C LEU A 56 -2.80 3.27 -7.93
N TRP A 57 -3.69 2.95 -7.00
CA TRP A 57 -4.05 1.57 -6.66
C TRP A 57 -5.56 1.38 -6.81
N THR A 58 -5.94 0.30 -7.48
CA THR A 58 -7.31 -0.19 -7.46
C THR A 58 -7.50 -1.04 -6.21
N VAL A 59 -8.54 -0.74 -5.45
CA VAL A 59 -8.95 -1.54 -4.29
C VAL A 59 -9.99 -2.55 -4.76
N GLU A 60 -9.64 -3.83 -4.73
CA GLU A 60 -10.56 -4.93 -5.04
C GLU A 60 -11.07 -5.53 -3.72
N HIS A 61 -12.40 -5.55 -3.54
CA HIS A 61 -13.02 -6.15 -2.35
C HIS A 61 -13.08 -7.67 -2.49
N LEU A 62 -12.62 -8.36 -1.44
CA LEU A 62 -12.63 -9.80 -1.32
C LEU A 62 -13.65 -10.25 -0.26
N PRO A 63 -13.99 -11.55 -0.18
CA PRO A 63 -14.77 -12.08 0.94
C PRO A 63 -14.09 -11.80 2.30
N ASN A 64 -14.87 -11.87 3.39
CA ASN A 64 -14.39 -11.68 4.78
C ASN A 64 -13.80 -10.30 5.09
N ASP A 65 -14.32 -9.25 4.45
CA ASP A 65 -13.86 -7.86 4.63
C ASP A 65 -12.37 -7.65 4.30
N GLU A 66 -11.80 -8.55 3.49
CA GLU A 66 -10.44 -8.44 2.96
C GLU A 66 -10.44 -7.61 1.68
N VAL A 67 -9.26 -7.10 1.32
CA VAL A 67 -9.04 -6.32 0.11
C VAL A 67 -7.76 -6.77 -0.57
N ALA A 68 -7.70 -6.61 -1.89
CA ALA A 68 -6.46 -6.66 -2.66
C ALA A 68 -6.14 -5.27 -3.23
N LEU A 69 -4.85 -4.95 -3.30
CA LEU A 69 -4.36 -3.72 -3.92
C LEU A 69 -3.70 -4.05 -5.25
N LYS A 70 -4.32 -3.60 -6.34
CA LYS A 70 -3.81 -3.80 -7.70
C LYS A 70 -3.19 -2.51 -8.23
N GLY A 71 -1.91 -2.58 -8.58
CA GLY A 71 -1.17 -1.45 -9.11
C GLY A 71 -1.47 -1.20 -10.59
N TYR A 72 -0.98 -0.06 -11.11
CA TYR A 72 -1.13 0.32 -12.52
C TYR A 72 -0.61 -0.74 -13.53
N ASN A 73 0.38 -1.55 -13.14
CA ASN A 73 0.89 -2.65 -13.95
C ASN A 73 -0.03 -3.88 -13.99
N GLY A 74 -1.18 -3.84 -13.32
CA GLY A 74 -2.13 -4.95 -13.23
C GLY A 74 -1.73 -6.05 -12.24
N HIS A 75 -0.65 -5.88 -11.49
CA HIS A 75 -0.16 -6.83 -10.49
C HIS A 75 -0.63 -6.43 -9.08
N TYR A 76 -0.66 -7.39 -8.16
CA TYR A 76 -1.14 -7.23 -6.80
C TYR A 76 0.00 -7.00 -5.82
N LEU A 77 -0.20 -6.11 -4.84
CA LEU A 77 0.67 -5.99 -3.69
C LEU A 77 0.61 -7.29 -2.88
N SER A 78 1.75 -7.84 -2.49
CA SER A 78 1.81 -9.14 -1.82
C SER A 78 2.99 -9.21 -0.83
N VAL A 79 2.85 -9.98 0.24
CA VAL A 79 3.91 -10.23 1.22
C VAL A 79 4.34 -11.70 1.16
N ASN A 80 5.59 -11.95 0.78
CA ASN A 80 6.10 -13.32 0.70
C ASN A 80 6.45 -13.89 2.10
N SER A 81 6.79 -15.19 2.15
CA SER A 81 7.16 -15.90 3.38
C SER A 81 8.42 -15.37 4.10
N HIS A 82 9.18 -14.48 3.46
CA HIS A 82 10.31 -13.76 4.06
C HIS A 82 9.91 -12.36 4.55
N PHE A 83 8.61 -12.08 4.63
CA PHE A 83 8.03 -10.80 5.03
C PHE A 83 8.41 -9.63 4.10
N GLN A 84 8.72 -9.93 2.84
CA GLN A 84 9.06 -8.91 1.84
C GLN A 84 7.85 -8.56 0.98
N VAL A 85 7.61 -7.26 0.83
CA VAL A 85 6.59 -6.72 -0.06
C VAL A 85 7.07 -6.81 -1.50
N HIS A 86 6.23 -7.34 -2.39
CA HIS A 86 6.51 -7.47 -3.81
C HIS A 86 5.23 -7.34 -4.65
N MET A 87 5.38 -7.32 -5.98
CA MET A 87 4.25 -7.39 -6.91
C MET A 87 4.03 -8.84 -7.35
N ALA A 88 2.88 -9.40 -7.04
CA ALA A 88 2.43 -10.71 -7.52
C ALA A 88 1.61 -10.54 -8.80
N LYS A 89 1.89 -11.35 -9.83
CA LYS A 89 1.18 -11.26 -11.12
C LYS A 89 -0.29 -11.68 -11.02
N GLU A 90 -0.57 -12.61 -10.12
CA GLU A 90 -1.89 -13.18 -9.89
C GLU A 90 -2.31 -12.94 -8.45
N LEU A 91 -3.62 -12.91 -8.21
CA LEU A 91 -4.16 -12.82 -6.86
C LEU A 91 -3.88 -14.12 -6.11
N SER A 92 -3.25 -14.02 -4.95
CA SER A 92 -3.02 -15.14 -4.02
C SER A 92 -3.35 -14.73 -2.59
N LYS A 93 -3.36 -15.68 -1.64
CA LYS A 93 -3.66 -15.39 -0.24
C LYS A 93 -2.70 -14.35 0.35
N GLU A 94 -1.45 -14.36 -0.08
CA GLU A 94 -0.40 -13.41 0.31
C GLU A 94 -0.68 -11.97 -0.17
N SER A 95 -1.65 -11.79 -1.07
CA SER A 95 -2.18 -10.49 -1.52
C SER A 95 -3.44 -10.04 -0.79
N HIS A 96 -3.98 -10.85 0.13
CA HIS A 96 -5.16 -10.49 0.91
C HIS A 96 -4.77 -9.60 2.08
N LEU A 97 -5.36 -8.42 2.14
CA LEU A 97 -5.04 -7.36 3.08
C LEU A 97 -6.30 -6.95 3.87
N GLN A 98 -6.10 -6.32 5.01
CA GLN A 98 -7.12 -5.65 5.81
C GLN A 98 -6.72 -4.20 6.05
N PHE A 99 -7.69 -3.29 5.95
CA PHE A 99 -7.51 -1.91 6.40
C PHE A 99 -7.94 -1.78 7.86
N VAL A 100 -7.00 -1.42 8.71
CA VAL A 100 -7.22 -1.23 10.14
C VAL A 100 -7.23 0.27 10.44
N THR A 101 -8.36 0.77 10.93
CA THR A 101 -8.51 2.18 11.34
C THR A 101 -8.23 2.33 12.83
N HIS A 102 -7.86 3.55 13.24
CA HIS A 102 -7.66 3.89 14.64
C HIS A 102 -8.33 5.23 14.95
N ALA A 103 -9.05 5.33 16.06
CA ALA A 103 -9.83 6.52 16.42
C ALA A 103 -8.97 7.79 16.51
N ASP A 104 -7.75 7.64 17.05
CA ASP A 104 -6.79 8.75 17.21
C ASP A 104 -6.16 9.24 15.89
N PHE A 105 -6.36 8.51 14.78
CA PHE A 105 -5.78 8.83 13.47
C PHE A 105 -6.87 8.84 12.39
N PRO A 106 -7.84 9.77 12.46
CA PRO A 106 -8.92 9.84 11.49
C PRO A 106 -8.38 10.04 10.07
N GLY A 107 -8.93 9.30 9.12
CA GLY A 107 -8.48 9.29 7.72
C GLY A 107 -7.22 8.46 7.45
N CYS A 108 -6.64 7.83 8.47
CA CYS A 108 -5.49 6.95 8.33
C CYS A 108 -5.91 5.47 8.44
N VAL A 109 -5.22 4.62 7.69
CA VAL A 109 -5.39 3.16 7.71
C VAL A 109 -4.01 2.51 7.84
N ALA A 110 -3.87 1.58 8.77
CA ALA A 110 -2.81 0.60 8.70
C ALA A 110 -3.23 -0.50 7.74
N ILE A 111 -2.31 -0.96 6.88
CA ILE A 111 -2.58 -2.08 5.98
C ILE A 111 -1.96 -3.32 6.58
N LYS A 112 -2.76 -4.35 6.83
CA LYS A 112 -2.34 -5.61 7.43
C LYS A 112 -2.48 -6.73 6.42
N GLU A 113 -1.42 -7.48 6.15
CA GLU A 113 -1.49 -8.72 5.38
C GLU A 113 -2.03 -9.86 6.24
N THR A 114 -2.87 -10.72 5.64
CA THR A 114 -3.74 -11.63 6.40
C THR A 114 -3.13 -13.00 6.70
N VAL A 115 -2.18 -13.50 5.92
CA VAL A 115 -1.52 -14.80 6.13
C VAL A 115 -0.52 -14.72 7.28
N HIS A 116 0.34 -13.72 7.27
CA HIS A 116 1.40 -13.56 8.27
C HIS A 116 1.02 -12.60 9.39
N HIS A 117 -0.14 -11.96 9.28
CA HIS A 117 -0.64 -10.95 10.22
C HIS A 117 0.32 -9.77 10.43
N THR A 118 1.07 -9.41 9.38
CA THR A 118 2.06 -8.33 9.41
C THR A 118 1.49 -7.04 8.84
N PHE A 119 1.92 -5.90 9.38
CA PHE A 119 1.55 -4.60 8.83
C PHE A 119 2.54 -4.20 7.73
N LEU A 120 2.02 -3.70 6.61
CA LEU A 120 2.82 -3.01 5.61
C LEU A 120 3.16 -1.62 6.12
N ALA A 121 4.40 -1.20 5.86
CA ALA A 121 4.93 0.09 6.27
C ALA A 121 5.94 0.63 5.26
#